data_AF-A0A355VVN4-F1
#
_entry.id   AF-A0A355VVN4-F1
#
_cell.length_a   1.000
_cell.length_b   1.000
_cell.length_c   1.000
_cell.angle_alpha   90.00
_cell.angle_beta   90.00
_cell.angle_gamma   90.00
#
_symmetry.space_group_name_H-M   'P 1'
#
loop_
_entity.id
_entity.type
_entity.pdbx_description
1 polymer ?
#
loop_
_entity_poly.entity_id
_entity_poly.type
_entity_poly.pdbx_seq_one_letter_code
_entity_poly.pdbx_strand_id
1 'polypeptide(L)'
;MMKKILALFFGVFISLSQASDGLRHTDQEFYDEGVVLRKAGNYHQAKKCFSAAVFTDDKMLVVKAFYNLGHISHLEGRIQDAAVWFFQSNQAHIALNGTPFRKPLRPLKYPSKGRL
;
A
#
# COMPACT_ATOMS: atom_id res chain seq x y z
N MET A 1 55.39 -12.46 -0.85
CA MET A 1 54.43 -11.97 0.18
C MET A 1 54.40 -10.44 0.06
N MET A 2 53.40 -9.69 -0.43
CA MET A 2 51.97 -9.60 -0.05
C MET A 2 51.16 -8.76 -1.11
N LYS A 3 51.29 -8.97 -2.43
CA LYS A 3 50.63 -8.10 -3.44
C LYS A 3 49.51 -8.73 -4.28
N LYS A 4 49.14 -9.99 -4.05
CA LYS A 4 48.10 -10.69 -4.86
C LYS A 4 46.73 -10.85 -4.18
N ILE A 5 46.57 -10.39 -2.93
CA ILE A 5 45.31 -10.56 -2.18
C ILE A 5 44.30 -9.42 -2.45
N LEU A 6 44.75 -8.26 -2.94
CA LEU A 6 43.88 -7.09 -3.09
C LEU A 6 42.90 -7.17 -4.29
N ALA A 7 43.19 -7.98 -5.30
CA ALA A 7 42.34 -8.09 -6.50
C ALA A 7 41.10 -9.00 -6.32
N LEU A 8 41.08 -9.86 -5.30
CA LEU A 8 39.96 -10.78 -5.06
C LEU A 8 38.78 -10.12 -4.33
N PHE A 9 39.02 -9.02 -3.60
CA PHE A 9 37.95 -8.32 -2.88
C PHE A 9 37.16 -7.32 -3.74
N PHE A 10 37.75 -6.80 -4.82
CA PHE A 10 37.05 -5.88 -5.73
C PHE A 10 36.08 -6.60 -6.67
N GLY A 11 36.38 -7.85 -7.06
CA GLY A 11 35.49 -8.65 -7.92
C GLY A 11 34.24 -9.19 -7.21
N VAL A 12 34.30 -9.39 -5.89
CA VAL A 12 33.16 -9.89 -5.10
C VAL A 12 32.17 -8.78 -4.77
N PHE A 13 32.62 -7.52 -4.67
CA PHE A 13 31.72 -6.40 -4.36
C PHE A 13 30.82 -5.98 -5.54
N ILE A 14 31.28 -6.16 -6.79
CA ILE A 14 30.46 -5.86 -7.98
C ILE A 14 29.40 -6.96 -8.22
N SER A 15 29.64 -8.19 -7.75
CA SER A 15 28.66 -9.26 -7.89
C SER A 15 27.51 -9.17 -6.87
N LEU A 16 27.69 -8.45 -5.77
CA LEU A 16 26.64 -8.29 -4.75
C LEU A 16 25.70 -7.10 -5.02
N SER A 17 26.01 -6.24 -5.99
CA SER A 17 25.05 -5.21 -6.44
C SER A 17 24.04 -5.74 -7.46
N GLN A 18 24.27 -6.93 -8.01
CA GLN A 18 23.35 -7.61 -8.95
C GLN A 18 22.41 -8.60 -8.24
N ALA A 19 22.48 -8.69 -6.91
CA ALA A 19 21.66 -9.60 -6.11
C ALA A 19 20.49 -8.91 -5.37
N SER A 20 20.38 -7.58 -5.39
CA SER A 20 19.28 -6.85 -4.75
C SER A 20 18.10 -6.52 -5.67
N ASP A 21 18.23 -6.76 -6.98
CA ASP A 21 17.17 -6.49 -7.97
C ASP A 21 16.11 -7.60 -8.06
N GLY A 22 16.21 -8.64 -7.21
CA GLY A 22 15.40 -9.85 -7.29
C GLY A 22 14.13 -9.91 -6.44
N LEU A 23 13.91 -9.02 -5.46
CA LEU A 23 12.67 -9.04 -4.66
C LEU A 23 12.42 -7.76 -3.84
N ARG A 24 12.64 -6.57 -4.40
CA ARG A 24 11.94 -5.39 -3.84
C ARG A 24 10.54 -5.42 -4.41
N HIS A 25 9.57 -5.84 -3.61
CA HIS A 25 8.17 -5.59 -3.95
C HIS A 25 8.03 -4.11 -4.27
N THR A 26 7.61 -3.80 -5.49
CA THR A 26 7.29 -2.41 -5.83
C THR A 26 6.10 -1.98 -4.98
N ASP A 27 6.00 -0.70 -4.64
CA ASP A 27 4.86 -0.20 -3.87
C ASP A 27 3.53 -0.51 -4.60
N GLN A 28 3.59 -0.55 -5.94
CA GLN A 28 2.50 -0.93 -6.82
C GLN A 28 2.13 -2.41 -6.67
N GLU A 29 3.08 -3.33 -6.55
CA GLU A 29 2.82 -4.74 -6.27
C GLU A 29 2.12 -4.93 -4.92
N PHE A 30 2.59 -4.26 -3.88
CA PHE A 30 1.91 -4.27 -2.57
C PHE A 30 0.47 -3.75 -2.70
N TYR A 31 0.25 -2.69 -3.46
CA TYR A 31 -1.10 -2.20 -3.71
C TYR A 31 -1.98 -3.23 -4.42
N ASP A 32 -1.48 -3.83 -5.50
CA ASP A 32 -2.24 -4.77 -6.32
C ASP A 32 -2.57 -6.06 -5.56
N GLU A 33 -1.60 -6.61 -4.82
CA GLU A 33 -1.81 -7.73 -3.90
C GLU A 33 -2.87 -7.39 -2.84
N GLY A 34 -2.77 -6.19 -2.24
CA GLY A 34 -3.77 -5.70 -1.28
C GLY A 34 -5.18 -5.65 -1.87
N VAL A 35 -5.33 -5.26 -3.14
CA VAL A 35 -6.62 -5.25 -3.84
C VAL A 35 -7.17 -6.66 -4.02
N VAL A 36 -6.33 -7.63 -4.40
CA VAL A 36 -6.71 -9.04 -4.55
C VAL A 36 -7.15 -9.62 -3.20
N LEU A 37 -6.34 -9.44 -2.15
CA LEU A 37 -6.62 -9.92 -0.79
C LEU A 37 -7.91 -9.30 -0.23
N ARG A 38 -8.14 -8.01 -0.44
CA ARG A 38 -9.37 -7.33 -0.01
C ARG A 38 -10.61 -7.91 -0.70
N LYS A 39 -10.53 -8.19 -2.01
CA LYS A 39 -11.63 -8.80 -2.76
C LYS A 39 -11.91 -10.23 -2.29
N ALA A 40 -10.87 -10.96 -1.87
CA ALA A 40 -10.98 -12.29 -1.28
C ALA A 40 -11.46 -12.29 0.19
N GLY A 41 -11.69 -11.12 0.80
CA GLY A 41 -12.11 -11.00 2.20
C GLY A 41 -10.97 -11.14 3.23
N ASN A 42 -9.72 -11.29 2.78
CA ASN A 42 -8.55 -11.39 3.65
C ASN A 42 -8.08 -9.99 4.08
N TYR A 43 -8.87 -9.35 4.93
CA TYR A 43 -8.68 -7.97 5.33
C TYR A 43 -7.40 -7.73 6.12
N HIS A 44 -6.95 -8.71 6.92
CA HIS A 44 -5.73 -8.56 7.70
C HIS A 44 -4.49 -8.44 6.83
N GLN A 45 -4.31 -9.34 5.87
CA GLN A 45 -3.19 -9.27 4.94
C GLN A 45 -3.33 -8.07 4.00
N ALA A 46 -4.54 -7.79 3.51
CA ALA A 46 -4.78 -6.61 2.68
C ALA A 46 -4.35 -5.30 3.36
N LYS A 47 -4.63 -5.13 4.67
CA LYS A 47 -4.17 -3.97 5.44
C LYS A 47 -2.65 -3.87 5.46
N LYS A 48 -1.93 -4.97 5.66
CA LYS A 48 -0.46 -4.97 5.64
C LYS A 48 0.08 -4.49 4.30
N CYS A 49 -0.47 -5.01 3.20
CA CYS A 49 -0.05 -4.61 1.85
C CYS A 49 -0.33 -3.12 1.60
N PHE A 50 -1.52 -2.62 1.94
CA PHE A 50 -1.82 -1.19 1.79
C PHE A 50 -0.98 -0.30 2.72
N SER A 51 -0.66 -0.77 3.93
CA SER A 51 0.24 -0.05 4.85
C SER A 51 1.69 -0.01 4.36
N ALA A 52 2.14 -0.97 3.55
CA ALA A 52 3.42 -0.85 2.86
C ALA A 52 3.33 0.20 1.73
N ALA A 53 2.25 0.17 0.94
CA ALA A 53 2.05 1.06 -0.21
C ALA A 53 1.88 2.55 0.13
N VAL A 54 1.65 2.93 1.40
CA VAL A 54 1.57 4.37 1.79
C VAL A 54 2.93 5.05 1.93
N PHE A 55 4.04 4.29 1.93
CA PHE A 55 5.40 4.85 2.06
C PHE A 55 6.08 5.15 0.71
N THR A 56 5.33 5.05 -0.38
CA THR A 56 5.78 5.32 -1.74
C THR A 56 5.87 6.81 -2.05
N ASP A 57 6.71 7.17 -3.01
CA ASP A 57 6.77 8.52 -3.59
C ASP A 57 5.60 8.80 -4.56
N ASP A 58 4.90 7.76 -5.04
CA ASP A 58 3.70 7.92 -5.84
C ASP A 58 2.52 8.41 -4.98
N LYS A 59 2.33 9.73 -4.96
CA LYS A 59 1.24 10.39 -4.22
C LYS A 59 -0.14 9.86 -4.59
N MET A 60 -0.39 9.46 -5.85
CA MET A 60 -1.67 8.87 -6.21
C MET A 60 -1.84 7.47 -5.61
N LEU A 61 -0.76 6.70 -5.54
CA LEU A 61 -0.78 5.40 -4.91
C LEU A 61 -1.06 5.52 -3.40
N VAL A 62 -0.47 6.51 -2.72
CA VAL A 62 -0.79 6.85 -1.32
C VAL A 62 -2.28 7.17 -1.15
N VAL A 63 -2.86 8.01 -2.00
CA VAL A 63 -4.30 8.33 -1.98
C VAL A 63 -5.15 7.07 -2.08
N LYS A 64 -4.83 6.18 -3.03
CA LYS A 64 -5.57 4.93 -3.25
C LYS A 64 -5.37 3.93 -2.09
N ALA A 65 -4.20 3.88 -1.48
CA ALA A 65 -3.89 3.01 -0.35
C ALA A 65 -4.69 3.43 0.90
N PHE A 66 -4.69 4.71 1.27
CA PHE A 66 -5.53 5.24 2.36
C PHE A 66 -7.02 4.96 2.11
N TYR A 67 -7.50 5.15 0.89
CA TYR A 67 -8.90 4.84 0.56
C TYR A 67 -9.25 3.37 0.80
N ASN A 68 -8.37 2.44 0.41
CA ASN A 68 -8.61 1.02 0.63
C ASN A 68 -8.52 0.63 2.12
N LEU A 69 -7.62 1.24 2.91
CA LEU A 69 -7.60 1.07 4.36
C LEU A 69 -8.91 1.52 5.01
N GLY A 70 -9.45 2.67 4.59
CA GLY A 70 -10.76 3.15 5.04
C GLY A 70 -11.90 2.21 4.67
N HIS A 71 -11.88 1.69 3.44
CA HIS A 71 -12.88 0.71 2.99
C HIS A 71 -12.82 -0.59 3.80
N ILE A 72 -11.61 -1.09 4.11
CA ILE A 72 -11.45 -2.28 4.95
C ILE A 72 -11.95 -2.03 6.37
N SER A 73 -11.58 -0.92 7.01
CA SER A 73 -12.08 -0.59 8.35
C SER A 73 -13.60 -0.45 8.40
N HIS A 74 -14.21 0.10 7.35
CA HIS A 74 -15.67 0.15 7.22
C HIS A 74 -16.28 -1.25 7.13
N LEU A 75 -15.71 -2.14 6.31
CA LEU A 75 -16.17 -3.54 6.19
C LEU A 75 -16.04 -4.32 7.50
N GLU A 76 -15.02 -4.02 8.31
CA GLU A 76 -14.83 -4.59 9.64
C GLU A 76 -15.67 -3.89 10.74
N GLY A 77 -16.52 -2.92 10.38
CA GLY A 77 -17.40 -2.20 11.32
C GLY A 77 -16.71 -1.15 12.18
N ARG A 78 -15.41 -0.89 11.97
CA ARG A 78 -14.63 0.14 12.67
C ARG A 78 -14.82 1.50 11.99
N ILE A 79 -15.94 2.13 12.30
CA ILE A 79 -16.39 3.36 11.62
C ILE A 79 -15.44 4.55 11.90
N GLN A 80 -14.94 4.68 13.12
CA GLN A 80 -14.02 5.75 13.50
C GLN A 80 -12.70 5.64 12.71
N ASP A 81 -12.11 4.45 12.66
CA ASP A 81 -10.89 4.20 11.88
C ASP A 81 -11.12 4.47 10.39
N ALA A 82 -12.27 4.05 9.85
CA ALA A 82 -12.60 4.28 8.45
C ALA A 82 -12.63 5.78 8.13
N ALA A 83 -13.23 6.59 9.00
CA ALA A 83 -13.28 8.04 8.84
C ALA A 83 -11.88 8.67 8.82
N VAL A 84 -10.98 8.23 9.71
CA VAL A 84 -9.59 8.71 9.73
C VAL A 84 -8.88 8.42 8.40
N TRP A 85 -8.99 7.19 7.89
CA TRP A 85 -8.35 6.81 6.63
C TRP A 85 -8.94 7.54 5.42
N PHE A 86 -10.27 7.71 5.37
CA PHE A 86 -10.90 8.49 4.31
C PHE A 86 -10.50 9.96 4.35
N PHE A 87 -10.39 10.54 5.55
CA PHE A 87 -9.89 11.89 5.73
C PHE A 87 -8.47 12.03 5.19
N GLN A 88 -7.55 11.12 5.56
CA GLN A 88 -6.17 11.12 5.06
C GLN A 88 -6.09 10.96 3.54
N SER A 89 -6.89 10.06 2.96
CA SER A 89 -7.00 9.90 1.51
C SER A 89 -7.42 11.21 0.82
N ASN A 90 -8.43 11.87 1.36
CA ASN A 90 -8.93 13.14 0.82
C ASN A 90 -7.91 14.27 0.96
N GLN A 91 -7.22 14.37 2.11
CA GLN A 91 -6.16 15.37 2.32
C GLN A 91 -5.01 15.17 1.33
N ALA A 92 -4.56 13.92 1.14
CA ALA A 92 -3.52 13.60 0.17
C ALA A 92 -3.96 13.94 -1.28
N HIS A 93 -5.22 13.69 -1.62
CA HIS A 93 -5.75 14.01 -2.94
C HIS A 93 -5.88 15.51 -3.17
N ILE A 94 -6.34 16.28 -2.17
CA ILE A 94 -6.39 17.75 -2.24
C ILE A 94 -4.98 18.31 -2.41
N ALA A 95 -4.01 17.81 -1.64
CA ALA A 95 -2.62 18.23 -1.77
C ALA A 95 -2.01 17.95 -3.15
N LEU A 96 -2.51 16.91 -3.84
CA LEU A 96 -2.05 16.54 -5.17
C LEU A 96 -2.79 17.28 -6.31
N ASN A 97 -4.11 17.43 -6.19
CA ASN A 97 -4.99 17.82 -7.30
C ASN A 97 -5.80 19.11 -7.05
N GLY A 98 -5.65 19.74 -5.88
CA GLY A 98 -6.42 20.94 -5.49
C GLY A 98 -7.92 20.71 -5.29
N THR A 99 -8.39 19.48 -5.40
CA THR A 99 -9.81 19.12 -5.31
C THR A 99 -10.01 17.90 -4.42
N PRO A 100 -11.18 17.73 -3.78
CA PRO A 100 -11.48 16.54 -2.96
C PRO A 100 -11.48 15.24 -3.78
N PHE A 101 -11.14 14.12 -3.14
CA PHE A 101 -11.18 12.80 -3.78
C PHE A 101 -12.63 12.38 -4.04
N ARG A 102 -13.12 12.61 -5.26
CA ARG A 102 -14.46 12.21 -5.70
C ARG A 102 -14.40 10.91 -6.48
N LYS A 103 -14.13 9.78 -5.81
CA LYS A 103 -14.65 8.52 -6.37
C LYS A 103 -16.17 8.56 -6.22
N PRO A 104 -16.96 8.17 -7.24
CA PRO A 104 -18.36 7.87 -6.98
C PRO A 104 -18.34 6.83 -5.87
N LEU A 105 -18.85 7.20 -4.69
CA LEU A 105 -19.22 6.25 -3.67
C LEU A 105 -20.25 5.38 -4.37
N ARG A 106 -19.80 4.28 -5.01
CA ARG A 106 -20.68 3.15 -5.28
C ARG A 106 -21.28 2.92 -3.92
N PRO A 107 -22.59 3.15 -3.71
CA PRO A 107 -23.17 3.23 -2.38
C PRO A 107 -22.59 2.05 -1.64
N LEU A 108 -21.84 2.33 -0.56
CA LEU A 108 -21.36 1.29 0.32
C LEU A 108 -22.62 0.48 0.56
N LYS A 109 -22.67 -0.75 0.05
CA LYS A 109 -23.79 -1.64 0.33
C LYS A 109 -23.67 -1.83 1.83
N TYR A 110 -24.36 -0.97 2.58
CA TYR A 110 -24.49 -1.11 4.00
C TYR A 110 -24.94 -2.55 4.16
N PRO A 111 -24.21 -3.41 4.88
CA PRO A 111 -24.84 -4.63 5.33
C PRO A 111 -26.07 -4.14 6.07
N SER A 112 -27.24 -4.36 5.48
CA SER A 112 -28.50 -4.20 6.17
C SER A 112 -28.32 -5.10 7.38
N LYS A 113 -28.03 -4.51 8.54
CA LYS A 113 -28.04 -5.25 9.79
C LYS A 113 -29.36 -5.99 9.76
N GLY A 114 -29.25 -7.32 9.73
CA GLY A 114 -30.40 -8.19 9.64
C GLY A 114 -31.40 -7.73 10.69
N ARG A 115 -32.63 -7.53 10.25
CA ARG A 115 -33.78 -7.67 11.14
C ARG A 115 -33.66 -9.06 11.76
N LEU A 116 -33.41 -9.11 13.06
CA LEU A 116 -34.00 -10.06 14.00
C LEU A 116 -34.27 -9.29 15.28
#